data_AF-A0A9D9SB42-F1
#
_entry.id   AF-A0A9D9SB42-F1
#
_cell.length_a   1.000
_cell.length_b   1.000
_cell.length_c   1.000
_cell.angle_alpha   90.00
_cell.angle_beta   90.00
_cell.angle_gamma   90.00
#
_symmetry.space_group_name_H-M   'P 1'
#
loop_
_entity.id
_entity.type
_entity.pdbx_description
1 polymer ?
#
loop_
_entity_poly.entity_id
_entity_poly.type
_entity_poly.pdbx_seq_one_letter_code
_entity_poly.pdbx_strand_id
1 'polypeptide(L)'
;MEFALRLINGGAGSLASYLAAHVLLCLVPAFFIAGAMAALIPRASITRWLGRTTAAHVSYPAAALAGSLIAVCSCTIVPLFAGIHRKGAGIGPAITFLFFAPAG
;
A
#
# COMPACT_ATOMS: atom_id res chain seq x y z
N MET A 1 -31.84 17.81 -24.59
CA MET A 1 -30.56 17.10 -24.81
C MET A 1 -29.35 17.83 -24.22
N GLU A 2 -29.29 19.16 -24.28
CA GLU A 2 -28.21 20.00 -23.73
C GLU A 2 -28.00 19.91 -22.20
N PHE A 3 -29.10 19.79 -21.44
CA PHE A 3 -29.05 19.74 -19.96
C PHE A 3 -28.42 18.44 -19.43
N ALA A 4 -28.71 17.31 -20.07
CA ALA A 4 -28.12 16.02 -19.75
C ALA A 4 -26.60 16.00 -20.02
N LEU A 5 -26.16 16.60 -21.13
CA LEU A 5 -24.74 16.76 -21.47
C LEU A 5 -24.00 17.67 -20.48
N ARG A 6 -24.64 18.74 -19.98
CA ARG A 6 -24.05 19.62 -18.95
C ARG A 6 -23.93 18.96 -17.59
N LEU A 7 -24.92 18.16 -17.18
CA LEU A 7 -24.87 17.36 -15.95
C LEU A 7 -23.79 16.26 -16.03
N ILE A 8 -23.66 15.59 -17.17
CA ILE A 8 -22.64 14.55 -17.37
C ILE A 8 -21.24 15.16 -17.43
N ASN A 9 -21.04 16.28 -18.15
CA ASN A 9 -19.73 16.92 -18.26
C ASN A 9 -19.29 17.61 -16.95
N GLY A 10 -20.24 18.23 -16.23
CA GLY A 10 -19.98 18.81 -14.90
C GLY A 10 -19.75 17.75 -13.82
N GLY A 11 -20.54 16.67 -13.83
CA GLY A 11 -20.37 15.52 -12.93
C GLY A 11 -19.06 14.77 -13.16
N ALA A 12 -18.71 14.50 -14.42
CA ALA A 12 -17.46 13.83 -14.78
C ALA A 12 -16.22 14.67 -14.41
N GLY A 13 -16.25 16.00 -14.61
CA GLY A 13 -15.15 16.89 -14.24
C GLY A 13 -14.94 16.96 -12.72
N SER A 14 -16.02 16.97 -11.94
CA SER A 14 -15.98 16.96 -10.48
C SER A 14 -15.43 15.65 -9.93
N LEU A 15 -15.86 14.51 -10.50
CA LEU A 15 -15.39 13.20 -10.09
C LEU A 15 -13.90 13.01 -10.45
N ALA A 16 -13.48 13.41 -11.64
CA ALA A 16 -12.10 13.30 -12.09
C ALA A 16 -11.14 14.12 -11.22
N SER A 17 -11.53 15.36 -10.86
CA SER A 17 -10.74 16.20 -9.96
C SER A 17 -10.69 15.66 -8.53
N TYR A 18 -11.80 15.09 -8.04
CA TYR A 18 -11.85 14.47 -6.72
C TYR A 18 -11.00 13.19 -6.64
N LEU A 19 -11.07 12.30 -7.64
CA LEU A 19 -10.22 11.10 -7.69
C LEU A 19 -8.75 11.46 -7.85
N ALA A 20 -8.42 12.45 -8.68
CA ALA A 20 -7.04 12.91 -8.83
C ALA A 20 -6.47 13.45 -7.51
N ALA A 21 -7.23 14.31 -6.82
CA ALA A 21 -6.85 14.83 -5.51
C ALA A 21 -6.74 13.69 -4.47
N HIS A 22 -7.70 12.76 -4.46
CA HIS A 22 -7.73 11.65 -3.50
C HIS A 22 -6.56 10.67 -3.69
N VAL A 23 -6.26 10.29 -4.93
CA VAL A 23 -5.10 9.44 -5.25
C VAL A 23 -3.82 10.17 -4.88
N LEU A 24 -3.66 11.44 -5.24
CA LEU A 24 -2.45 12.19 -4.92
C LEU A 24 -2.22 12.28 -3.41
N LEU A 25 -3.30 12.58 -2.65
CA LEU A 25 -3.22 12.77 -1.20
C LEU A 25 -2.89 11.47 -0.45
N CYS A 26 -3.35 10.31 -0.95
CA CYS A 26 -3.06 9.00 -0.35
C CYS A 26 -1.73 8.41 -0.84
N LEU A 27 -1.38 8.61 -2.11
CA LEU A 27 -0.22 7.98 -2.74
C LEU A 27 1.10 8.63 -2.31
N VAL A 28 1.12 9.95 -2.13
CA VAL A 28 2.31 10.70 -1.67
C VAL A 28 2.82 10.23 -0.30
N PRO A 29 2.00 10.21 0.77
CA PRO A 29 2.45 9.71 2.08
C PRO A 29 2.76 8.22 2.04
N ALA A 30 2.02 7.41 1.27
CA ALA A 30 2.30 5.99 1.14
C ALA A 30 3.66 5.72 0.48
N PHE A 31 3.99 6.39 -0.63
CA PHE A 31 5.30 6.28 -1.27
C PHE A 31 6.42 6.82 -0.37
N PHE A 32 6.15 7.87 0.39
CA PHE A 32 7.11 8.39 1.36
C PHE A 32 7.42 7.39 2.46
N ILE A 33 6.40 6.77 3.07
CA ILE A 33 6.59 5.74 4.12
C ILE A 33 7.24 4.49 3.54
N ALA A 34 6.81 4.03 2.36
CA ALA A 34 7.43 2.90 1.68
C ALA A 34 8.90 3.18 1.34
N GLY A 35 9.20 4.40 0.89
CA GLY A 35 10.55 4.89 0.60
C GLY A 35 11.41 5.00 1.87
N ALA A 36 10.85 5.51 2.97
CA ALA A 36 11.51 5.62 4.26
C ALA A 36 11.82 4.24 4.85
N MET A 37 10.86 3.31 4.86
CA MET A 37 11.10 1.89 5.18
C MET A 37 12.12 1.28 4.23
N ALA A 38 12.09 1.68 2.95
CA ALA A 38 13.04 1.24 1.95
C ALA A 38 14.45 1.85 2.13
N ALA A 39 14.61 2.95 2.84
CA ALA A 39 15.90 3.55 3.13
C ALA A 39 16.44 3.11 4.50
N LEU A 40 15.59 3.11 5.54
CA LEU A 40 15.96 2.82 6.92
C LEU A 40 16.23 1.33 7.18
N ILE A 41 15.58 0.42 6.46
CA ILE A 41 15.70 -1.02 6.73
C ILE A 41 16.65 -1.68 5.71
N PRO A 42 17.85 -2.14 6.08
CA PRO A 42 18.75 -2.79 5.13
C PRO A 42 18.13 -4.05 4.54
N ARG A 43 18.40 -4.33 3.25
CA ARG A 43 17.97 -5.56 2.53
C ARG A 43 18.26 -6.82 3.35
N ALA A 44 19.43 -6.87 3.99
CA ALA A 44 19.87 -7.97 4.85
C ALA A 44 18.97 -8.19 6.08
N SER A 45 18.38 -7.14 6.63
CA SER A 45 17.43 -7.26 7.76
C SER A 45 16.09 -7.79 7.28
N ILE A 46 15.62 -7.37 6.09
CA ILE A 46 14.36 -7.86 5.49
C ILE A 46 14.47 -9.32 5.08
N THR A 47 15.57 -9.74 4.47
CA THR A 47 15.75 -11.17 4.14
C THR A 47 16.00 -12.04 5.37
N ARG A 48 16.53 -11.48 6.46
CA ARG A 48 16.73 -12.19 7.73
C ARG A 48 15.45 -12.34 8.55
N TRP A 49 14.57 -11.34 8.58
CA TRP A 49 13.33 -11.33 9.38
C TRP A 49 12.07 -11.64 8.58
N LEU A 50 12.06 -11.32 7.29
CA LEU A 50 10.90 -11.42 6.39
C LEU A 50 11.23 -12.26 5.14
N GLY A 51 12.38 -12.94 5.10
CA GLY A 51 12.82 -13.72 3.94
C GLY A 51 12.12 -15.06 3.80
N ARG A 52 12.28 -15.67 2.62
CA ARG A 52 11.66 -16.96 2.24
C ARG A 52 12.00 -18.13 3.16
N THR A 53 13.12 -18.04 3.89
CA THR A 53 13.64 -19.07 4.80
C THR A 53 13.46 -18.72 6.29
N THR A 54 12.86 -17.57 6.63
CA THR A 54 12.67 -17.16 8.03
C THR A 54 11.44 -17.83 8.65
N ALA A 55 11.53 -18.17 9.94
CA ALA A 55 10.44 -18.80 10.70
C ALA A 55 9.13 -17.99 10.60
N ALA A 56 8.05 -18.67 10.20
CA ALA A 56 6.71 -18.09 10.04
C ALA A 56 6.21 -17.40 11.32
N HIS A 57 6.58 -17.92 12.49
CA HIS A 57 6.19 -17.33 13.78
C HIS A 57 6.71 -15.90 14.01
N VAL A 58 7.75 -15.45 13.30
CA VAL A 58 8.32 -14.11 13.46
C VAL A 58 7.88 -13.19 12.33
N SER A 59 7.81 -13.71 11.10
CA SER A 59 7.48 -12.93 9.91
C SER A 59 5.99 -12.57 9.81
N TYR A 60 5.09 -13.45 10.24
CA TYR A 60 3.64 -13.23 10.22
C TYR A 60 3.17 -12.15 11.19
N PRO A 61 3.55 -12.14 12.49
CA PRO A 61 3.09 -11.08 13.41
C PRO A 61 3.69 -9.71 13.06
N ALA A 62 4.94 -9.66 12.58
CA ALA A 62 5.54 -8.40 12.13
C ALA A 62 4.78 -7.81 10.93
N ALA A 63 4.39 -8.65 9.96
CA ALA A 63 3.58 -8.23 8.82
C ALA A 63 2.15 -7.85 9.23
N ALA A 64 1.52 -8.60 10.15
CA ALA A 64 0.17 -8.31 10.64
C ALA A 64 0.12 -6.99 11.43
N LEU A 65 1.11 -6.72 12.28
CA LEU A 65 1.23 -5.46 13.02
C LEU A 65 1.47 -4.29 12.06
N ALA A 66 2.38 -4.44 11.10
CA ALA A 66 2.64 -3.40 10.11
C ALA A 66 1.40 -3.12 9.24
N GLY A 67 0.62 -4.15 8.88
CA GLY A 67 -0.63 -3.99 8.14
C GLY A 67 -1.73 -3.35 9.00
N SER A 68 -1.89 -3.81 10.25
CA SER A 68 -2.92 -3.33 11.18
C SER A 68 -2.75 -1.85 11.56
N LEU A 69 -1.52 -1.34 11.59
CA LEU A 69 -1.26 0.07 11.90
C LEU A 69 -1.58 1.02 10.74
N ILE A 70 -1.68 0.52 9.51
CA ILE A 70 -1.78 1.34 8.31
C ILE A 70 -3.18 1.15 7.71
N ALA A 71 -4.08 2.12 7.94
CA ALA A 71 -5.34 2.21 7.20
C ALA A 71 -5.04 2.74 5.80
N VAL A 72 -5.13 1.88 4.79
CA VAL A 72 -4.80 2.21 3.41
C VAL A 72 -5.86 1.71 2.45
N CYS A 73 -6.13 2.52 1.43
CA CYS A 73 -6.93 2.09 0.30
C CYS A 73 -6.19 1.02 -0.52
N SER A 74 -6.93 0.29 -1.34
CA SER A 74 -6.39 -0.65 -2.33
C SER A 74 -5.37 0.00 -3.27
N CYS A 75 -5.47 1.32 -3.49
CA CYS A 75 -4.54 2.11 -4.29
C CYS A 75 -3.10 2.15 -3.72
N THR A 76 -2.97 2.10 -2.39
CA THR A 76 -1.70 2.30 -1.69
C THR A 76 -1.07 1.00 -1.18
N ILE A 77 -1.87 -0.07 -1.01
CA ILE A 77 -1.36 -1.38 -0.60
C ILE A 77 -0.48 -2.03 -1.69
N VAL A 78 -0.79 -1.80 -2.96
CA VAL A 78 -0.06 -2.34 -4.12
C VAL A 78 1.38 -1.82 -4.20
N PRO A 79 1.65 -0.49 -4.17
CA PRO A 79 3.03 0.01 -4.18
C PRO A 79 3.80 -0.39 -2.92
N LEU A 80 3.13 -0.51 -1.77
CA LEU A 80 3.76 -0.95 -0.52
C LEU A 80 4.21 -2.41 -0.62
N PHE A 81 3.31 -3.28 -1.08
CA PHE A 81 3.61 -4.69 -1.37
C PHE A 81 4.77 -4.80 -2.37
N ALA A 82 4.73 -4.04 -3.46
CA ALA A 82 5.78 -4.05 -4.47
C ALA A 82 7.13 -3.60 -3.90
N GLY A 83 7.16 -2.60 -3.02
CA GLY A 83 8.37 -2.13 -2.35
C GLY A 83 8.99 -3.18 -1.42
N ILE A 84 8.17 -3.79 -0.56
CA ILE A 84 8.60 -4.83 0.40
C ILE A 84 9.04 -6.10 -0.35
N HIS A 85 8.29 -6.53 -1.37
CA HIS A 85 8.61 -7.70 -2.19
C HIS A 85 9.90 -7.47 -3.00
N ARG A 86 10.07 -6.30 -3.63
CA ARG A 86 11.31 -5.95 -4.36
C ARG A 86 12.53 -5.96 -3.45
N LYS A 87 12.35 -5.76 -2.14
CA LYS A 87 13.43 -5.85 -1.14
C LYS A 87 13.82 -7.26 -0.70
N GLY A 88 13.08 -8.30 -1.10
CA GLY A 88 13.40 -9.69 -0.81
C GLY A 88 12.53 -10.34 0.28
N ALA A 89 11.40 -9.73 0.63
CA ALA A 89 10.41 -10.37 1.50
C ALA A 89 9.79 -11.60 0.82
N GLY A 90 9.52 -12.65 1.60
CA GLY A 90 8.82 -13.85 1.14
C GLY A 90 7.37 -13.53 0.74
N ILE A 91 6.81 -14.34 -0.17
CA ILE A 91 5.42 -14.23 -0.61
C ILE A 91 4.47 -14.31 0.60
N GLY A 92 4.72 -15.24 1.55
CA GLY A 92 3.91 -15.46 2.76
C GLY A 92 3.70 -14.23 3.65
N PRO A 93 4.75 -13.57 4.17
CA PRO A 93 4.56 -12.34 4.93
C PRO A 93 3.94 -11.21 4.10
N ALA A 94 4.18 -11.16 2.79
CA ALA A 94 3.61 -10.14 1.92
C ALA A 94 2.07 -10.30 1.74
N ILE A 95 1.56 -11.53 1.59
CA ILE A 95 0.10 -11.78 1.58
C ILE A 95 -0.52 -11.53 2.96
N THR A 96 0.19 -11.80 4.06
CA THR A 96 -0.36 -11.54 5.39
C THR A 96 -0.49 -10.05 5.68
N PHE A 97 0.47 -9.24 5.23
CA PHE A 97 0.38 -7.79 5.27
C PHE A 97 -0.83 -7.29 4.46
N LEU A 98 -1.05 -7.86 3.26
CA LEU A 98 -2.20 -7.54 2.41
C LEU A 98 -3.53 -7.91 3.08
N PHE A 99 -3.59 -9.04 3.79
CA PHE A 99 -4.81 -9.54 4.42
C PHE A 99 -5.16 -8.81 5.73
N PHE A 100 -4.15 -8.40 6.51
CA PHE A 100 -4.34 -7.75 7.80
C PHE A 100 -4.45 -6.23 7.73
N ALA A 101 -4.22 -5.61 6.58
CA ALA A 101 -4.45 -4.18 6.42
C ALA A 101 -5.96 -3.87 6.57
N PRO A 102 -6.38 -3.14 7.61
CA PRO A 102 -7.77 -2.83 7.83
C PRO A 102 -8.25 -1.85 6.76
N ALA A 103 -9.32 -2.22 6.06
CA ALA A 103 -10.05 -1.31 5.19
C ALA A 103 -10.84 -0.34 6.08
N GLY A 104 -10.15 0.70 6.55
CA GLY A 104 -10.75 1.86 7.21
C GLY A 104 -11.33 2.85 6.22
#